data_AF-A0A960TGX4-F1
#
_entry.id   AF-A0A960TGX4-F1
#
_cell.length_a   1.000
_cell.length_b   1.000
_cell.length_c   1.000
_cell.angle_alpha   90.00
_cell.angle_beta   90.00
_cell.angle_gamma   90.00
#
_symmetry.space_group_name_H-M   'P 1'
#
loop_
_entity.id
_entity.type
_entity.pdbx_description
1 polymer ?
#
loop_
_entity_poly.entity_id
_entity_poly.type
_entity_poly.pdbx_seq_one_letter_code
_entity_poly.pdbx_strand_id
1 'polypeptide(L)'
;MSSIEENVQNIWNSNQLLLGVPLIDIQHLWLIVIISQLNHLLEESVSENFELDNQIGAVLNYIDVHFKTEEEILKKLNYPVLAVHASQHQEFVRHINQDLIAEHILDPRSLAKLMRDFLLKWLSSHINVEDKEYNYFIKGKNLDIHQISLELIKEKSIEFSEDQIYFYKKIIGDWII
;
A
#
# COMPACT_ATOMS: atom_id res chain seq x y z
N MET A 1 17.55 15.04 2.14
CA MET A 1 16.32 14.23 2.04
C MET A 1 15.28 14.91 2.89
N SER A 2 14.02 15.01 2.44
CA SER A 2 12.96 15.48 3.33
C SER A 2 12.76 14.47 4.46
N SER A 3 12.21 14.90 5.60
CA SER A 3 11.91 14.00 6.73
C SER A 3 11.02 12.81 6.31
N ILE A 4 10.10 13.04 5.35
CA ILE A 4 9.23 12.00 4.79
C ILE A 4 10.04 10.97 4.01
N GLU A 5 10.97 11.38 3.15
CA GLU A 5 11.78 10.44 2.35
C GLU A 5 12.62 9.50 3.22
N GLU A 6 13.25 10.03 4.27
CA GLU A 6 14.04 9.23 5.19
C GLU A 6 13.15 8.25 5.96
N ASN A 7 11.98 8.70 6.43
CA ASN A 7 11.02 7.85 7.11
C ASN A 7 10.54 6.70 6.20
N VAL A 8 10.12 7.01 4.96
CA VAL A 8 9.67 6.02 3.98
C VAL A 8 10.78 5.00 3.69
N GLN A 9 12.01 5.46 3.43
CA GLN A 9 13.14 4.57 3.19
C GLN A 9 13.41 3.66 4.40
N ASN A 10 13.34 4.20 5.62
CA ASN A 10 13.55 3.44 6.85
C ASN A 10 12.47 2.38 7.05
N ILE A 11 11.18 2.74 6.91
CA ILE A 11 10.06 1.78 7.00
C ILE A 11 10.22 0.68 5.94
N TRP A 12 10.48 1.06 4.68
CA TRP A 12 10.62 0.13 3.57
C TRP A 12 11.74 -0.89 3.79
N ASN A 13 12.94 -0.41 4.12
CA ASN A 13 14.12 -1.26 4.26
C ASN A 13 14.06 -2.13 5.52
N SER A 14 13.66 -1.56 6.65
CA SER A 14 13.63 -2.29 7.93
C SER A 14 12.60 -3.42 7.94
N ASN A 15 11.48 -3.26 7.23
CA ASN A 15 10.44 -4.28 7.13
C ASN A 15 10.61 -5.20 5.90
N GLN A 16 11.65 -5.00 5.07
CA GLN A 16 11.94 -5.83 3.90
C GLN A 16 10.74 -6.00 2.95
N LEU A 17 10.10 -4.87 2.61
CA LEU A 17 8.81 -4.84 1.90
C LEU A 17 8.90 -5.07 0.38
N LEU A 18 10.11 -5.22 -0.17
CA LEU A 18 10.27 -5.53 -1.59
C LEU A 18 9.72 -6.92 -1.89
N LEU A 19 8.69 -6.95 -2.74
CA LEU A 19 8.05 -8.17 -3.19
C LEU A 19 8.71 -8.72 -4.46
N GLY A 20 9.13 -7.84 -5.36
CA GLY A 20 9.64 -8.20 -6.69
C GLY A 20 8.54 -8.31 -7.75
N VAL A 21 7.41 -7.65 -7.50
CA VAL A 21 6.28 -7.52 -8.44
C VAL A 21 6.13 -6.03 -8.73
N PRO A 22 6.78 -5.51 -9.80
CA PRO A 22 6.78 -4.10 -10.19
C PRO A 22 5.53 -3.29 -9.81
N LEU A 23 4.40 -3.61 -10.45
CA LEU A 23 3.14 -2.89 -10.28
C LEU A 23 2.67 -2.85 -8.81
N ILE A 24 2.94 -3.89 -8.04
CA ILE A 24 2.58 -3.94 -6.63
C ILE A 24 3.60 -3.23 -5.75
N ASP A 25 4.89 -3.37 -6.03
CA ASP A 25 5.95 -2.70 -5.28
C ASP A 25 5.79 -1.16 -5.32
N ILE A 26 5.39 -0.59 -6.46
CA ILE A 26 5.11 0.86 -6.56
C ILE A 26 3.88 1.28 -5.75
N GLN A 27 2.84 0.43 -5.70
CA GLN A 27 1.65 0.70 -4.89
C GLN A 27 1.94 0.56 -3.40
N HIS A 28 2.66 -0.48 -2.97
CA HIS A 28 3.12 -0.64 -1.59
C HIS A 28 3.97 0.55 -1.16
N LEU A 29 4.91 0.98 -1.99
CA LEU A 29 5.76 2.11 -1.65
C LEU A 29 4.94 3.39 -1.50
N TRP A 30 3.98 3.63 -2.40
CA TRP A 30 3.10 4.78 -2.30
C TRP A 30 2.21 4.74 -1.05
N LEU A 31 1.71 3.56 -0.66
CA LEU A 31 1.00 3.38 0.61
C LEU A 31 1.87 3.83 1.80
N ILE A 32 3.15 3.42 1.84
CA ILE A 32 4.07 3.88 2.89
C ILE A 32 4.28 5.39 2.84
N VAL A 33 4.36 5.99 1.65
CA VAL A 33 4.48 7.46 1.49
C VAL A 33 3.27 8.17 2.10
N ILE A 34 2.05 7.80 1.73
CA ILE A 34 0.84 8.48 2.22
C ILE A 34 0.57 8.20 3.71
N ILE A 35 0.99 7.04 4.24
CA ILE A 35 0.99 6.78 5.69
C ILE A 35 2.05 7.63 6.40
N SER A 36 3.21 7.85 5.79
CA SER A 36 4.28 8.70 6.34
C SER A 36 3.87 10.17 6.37
N GLN A 37 3.11 10.62 5.38
CA GLN A 37 2.48 11.94 5.36
C GLN A 37 1.45 12.08 6.50
N LEU A 38 0.62 11.06 6.76
CA LEU A 38 -0.30 11.05 7.90
C LEU A 38 0.47 11.14 9.23
N ASN A 39 1.58 10.42 9.37
CA ASN A 39 2.45 10.55 10.54
C ASN A 39 3.01 11.96 10.70
N HIS A 40 3.43 12.60 9.61
CA HIS A 40 3.96 13.96 9.65
C HIS A 40 2.92 14.97 10.18
N LEU A 41 1.68 14.90 9.69
CA LEU A 41 0.57 15.71 10.20
C LEU A 41 0.27 15.44 11.70
N LEU A 42 0.48 14.21 12.17
CA LEU A 42 0.32 13.88 13.60
C LEU A 42 1.44 14.44 14.49
N GLU A 43 2.64 14.66 13.94
CA GLU A 43 3.78 15.23 14.66
C GLU A 43 3.69 16.76 14.74
N GLU A 44 3.03 17.39 13.77
CA GLU A 44 2.73 18.81 13.79
C GLU A 44 1.73 19.17 14.90
N SER A 45 2.06 20.21 15.66
CA SER A 45 1.26 20.66 16.81
C SER A 45 0.02 21.46 16.41
N VAL A 46 -0.05 21.90 15.15
CA VAL A 46 -1.07 22.84 14.64
C VAL A 46 -1.91 22.27 13.51
N SER A 47 -1.69 21.03 13.07
CA SER A 47 -2.45 20.47 11.94
C SER A 47 -3.95 20.49 12.21
N GLU A 48 -4.69 20.92 11.20
CA GLU A 48 -6.14 21.04 11.29
C GLU A 48 -6.80 19.67 11.13
N ASN A 49 -7.93 19.45 11.81
CA ASN A 49 -8.70 18.20 11.67
C ASN A 49 -9.03 17.89 10.20
N PHE A 50 -9.28 18.91 9.39
CA PHE A 50 -9.56 18.76 7.96
C PHE A 50 -8.38 18.15 7.18
N GLU A 51 -7.14 18.49 7.53
CA GLU A 51 -5.95 17.92 6.88
C GLU A 51 -5.79 16.44 7.23
N LEU A 52 -6.03 16.08 8.49
CA LEU A 52 -6.03 14.68 8.94
C LEU A 52 -7.12 13.87 8.25
N ASP A 53 -8.34 14.39 8.18
CA ASP A 53 -9.47 13.71 7.52
C ASP A 53 -9.20 13.50 6.03
N ASN A 54 -8.68 14.51 5.34
CA ASN A 54 -8.28 14.38 3.94
C ASN A 54 -7.19 13.33 3.74
N GLN A 55 -6.18 13.32 4.62
CA GLN A 55 -5.10 12.34 4.51
C GLN A 55 -5.58 10.92 4.82
N ILE A 56 -6.46 10.73 5.80
CA ILE A 56 -7.12 9.44 6.04
C ILE A 56 -7.89 9.01 4.79
N GLY A 57 -8.69 9.90 4.20
CA GLY A 57 -9.42 9.63 2.97
C GLY A 57 -8.51 9.22 1.81
N ALA A 58 -7.38 9.91 1.63
CA ALA A 58 -6.40 9.58 0.61
C ALA A 58 -5.81 8.18 0.80
N VAL A 59 -5.48 7.82 2.05
CA VAL A 59 -4.96 6.48 2.40
C VAL A 59 -5.99 5.40 2.08
N LEU A 60 -7.24 5.55 2.52
CA LEU A 60 -8.28 4.55 2.32
C LEU A 60 -8.64 4.35 0.84
N ASN A 61 -8.73 5.46 0.09
CA ASN A 61 -8.98 5.39 -1.35
C ASN A 61 -7.86 4.63 -2.07
N TYR A 62 -6.61 4.87 -1.69
CA TYR A 62 -5.49 4.21 -2.36
C TYR A 62 -5.36 2.72 -2.00
N ILE A 63 -5.75 2.33 -0.77
CA ILE A 63 -5.81 0.90 -0.38
C ILE A 63 -6.82 0.14 -1.26
N ASP A 64 -8.00 0.72 -1.50
CA ASP A 64 -8.99 0.08 -2.39
C ASP A 64 -8.47 -0.07 -3.82
N VAL A 65 -7.78 0.94 -4.35
CA VAL A 65 -7.11 0.85 -5.67
C VAL A 65 -6.04 -0.24 -5.68
N HIS A 66 -5.22 -0.32 -4.63
CA HIS A 66 -4.19 -1.33 -4.49
C HIS A 66 -4.76 -2.75 -4.45
N PHE A 67 -5.71 -3.03 -3.56
CA PHE A 67 -6.34 -4.37 -3.46
C PHE A 67 -6.99 -4.81 -4.77
N LYS A 68 -7.71 -3.92 -5.45
CA LYS A 68 -8.29 -4.22 -6.77
C LYS A 68 -7.21 -4.55 -7.81
N THR A 69 -6.09 -3.83 -7.79
CA THR A 69 -4.98 -4.08 -8.72
C THR A 69 -4.35 -5.44 -8.44
N GLU A 70 -4.07 -5.73 -7.17
CA GLU A 70 -3.49 -6.99 -6.75
C GLU A 70 -4.40 -8.19 -7.08
N GLU A 71 -5.67 -8.11 -6.73
CA GLU A 71 -6.64 -9.18 -7.03
C GLU A 71 -6.76 -9.45 -8.54
N GLU A 72 -6.65 -8.42 -9.38
CA GLU A 72 -6.64 -8.59 -10.84
C GLU A 72 -5.34 -9.25 -11.35
N ILE A 73 -4.18 -8.95 -10.73
CA ILE A 73 -2.92 -9.67 -11.00
C ILE A 73 -3.08 -11.14 -10.60
N LEU A 74 -3.51 -11.41 -9.37
CA LEU A 74 -3.68 -12.77 -8.85
C LEU A 74 -4.67 -13.59 -9.68
N LYS A 75 -5.74 -12.96 -10.16
CA LYS A 75 -6.69 -13.57 -11.08
C LYS A 75 -6.06 -13.91 -12.43
N LYS A 76 -5.30 -13.00 -13.04
CA LYS A 76 -4.54 -13.28 -14.29
C LYS A 76 -3.55 -14.42 -14.12
N LEU A 77 -2.93 -14.52 -12.94
CA LEU A 77 -1.99 -15.58 -12.60
C LEU A 77 -2.68 -16.94 -12.32
N ASN A 78 -4.01 -16.98 -12.24
CA ASN A 78 -4.77 -18.13 -11.72
C ASN A 78 -4.23 -18.58 -10.35
N TYR A 79 -3.95 -17.62 -9.47
CA TYR A 79 -3.40 -17.89 -8.14
C TYR A 79 -4.41 -18.70 -7.31
N PRO A 80 -4.03 -19.89 -6.81
CA PRO A 80 -4.99 -20.87 -6.29
C PRO A 80 -5.71 -20.43 -5.02
N VAL A 81 -5.13 -19.51 -4.23
CA VAL A 81 -5.68 -19.05 -2.95
C VAL A 81 -6.16 -17.60 -3.01
N LEU A 82 -6.43 -17.06 -4.21
CA LEU A 82 -6.99 -15.70 -4.41
C LEU A 82 -8.22 -15.42 -3.54
N ALA A 83 -9.14 -16.39 -3.40
CA ALA A 83 -10.34 -16.19 -2.59
C ALA A 83 -10.02 -15.95 -1.10
N VAL A 84 -8.97 -16.60 -0.58
CA VAL A 84 -8.50 -16.38 0.80
C VAL A 84 -7.85 -15.01 0.93
N HIS A 85 -6.96 -14.66 -0.01
CA HIS A 85 -6.29 -13.35 -0.07
C HIS A 85 -7.31 -12.19 -0.09
N ALA A 86 -8.29 -12.26 -1.00
CA ALA A 86 -9.35 -11.26 -1.10
C ALA A 86 -10.23 -11.19 0.17
N SER A 87 -10.42 -12.29 0.89
CA SER A 87 -11.16 -12.27 2.16
C SER A 87 -10.40 -11.52 3.26
N GLN A 88 -9.06 -11.56 3.25
CA GLN A 88 -8.23 -10.79 4.17
C GLN A 88 -8.32 -9.29 3.89
N HIS A 89 -8.36 -8.90 2.60
CA HIS A 89 -8.62 -7.51 2.21
C HIS A 89 -10.00 -7.02 2.67
N GLN A 90 -11.03 -7.84 2.48
CA GLN A 90 -12.38 -7.50 2.93
C GLN A 90 -12.46 -7.33 4.45
N GLU A 91 -11.80 -8.21 5.19
CA GLU A 91 -11.74 -8.14 6.65
C GLU A 91 -10.97 -6.90 7.12
N PHE A 92 -9.87 -6.55 6.44
CA PHE A 92 -9.15 -5.31 6.67
C PHE A 92 -10.07 -4.09 6.49
N VAL A 93 -10.78 -4.00 5.36
CA VAL A 93 -11.69 -2.87 5.06
C VAL A 93 -12.82 -2.83 6.08
N ARG A 94 -13.32 -3.99 6.52
CA ARG A 94 -14.35 -4.07 7.56
C ARG A 94 -13.84 -3.52 8.89
N HIS A 95 -12.66 -3.94 9.34
CA HIS A 95 -12.07 -3.47 10.60
C HIS A 95 -11.86 -1.96 10.61
N ILE A 96 -11.32 -1.40 9.53
CA ILE A 96 -11.17 0.05 9.37
C ILE A 96 -12.50 0.78 9.54
N ASN A 97 -13.54 0.35 8.83
CA ASN A 97 -14.81 1.06 8.81
C ASN A 97 -15.59 0.91 10.13
N GLN A 98 -15.57 -0.29 10.72
CA GLN A 98 -16.41 -0.62 11.87
C GLN A 98 -15.73 -0.29 13.20
N ASP A 99 -14.43 -0.58 13.33
CA ASP A 99 -13.75 -0.54 14.63
C ASP A 99 -12.92 0.74 14.79
N LEU A 100 -12.41 1.32 13.69
CA LEU A 100 -11.65 2.57 13.76
C LEU A 100 -12.53 3.79 13.50
N ILE A 101 -13.09 3.91 12.29
CA ILE A 101 -13.80 5.11 11.86
C ILE A 101 -15.06 5.34 12.69
N ALA A 102 -15.93 4.32 12.82
CA ALA A 102 -17.20 4.49 13.52
C ALA A 102 -17.03 4.83 15.01
N GLU A 103 -15.99 4.31 15.67
CA GLU A 103 -15.74 4.53 17.10
C GLU A 103 -15.05 5.87 17.39
N HIS A 104 -14.28 6.43 16.45
CA HIS A 104 -13.40 7.58 16.69
C HIS A 104 -13.73 8.82 15.83
N ILE A 105 -14.89 8.84 15.15
CA ILE A 105 -15.28 9.93 14.23
C ILE A 105 -15.32 11.32 14.89
N LEU A 106 -15.48 11.40 16.21
CA LEU A 106 -15.52 12.68 16.95
C LEU A 106 -14.13 13.18 17.38
N ASP A 107 -13.07 12.39 17.17
CA ASP A 107 -11.68 12.76 17.45
C ASP A 107 -10.77 12.36 16.28
N PRO A 108 -10.68 13.21 15.23
CA PRO A 108 -9.87 12.95 14.04
C PRO A 108 -8.40 12.66 14.34
N ARG A 109 -7.84 13.27 15.39
CA ARG A 109 -6.43 13.09 15.76
C ARG A 109 -6.21 11.72 16.39
N SER A 110 -7.10 11.28 17.28
CA SER A 110 -7.06 9.92 17.82
C SER A 110 -7.28 8.88 16.72
N LEU A 111 -8.26 9.10 15.85
CA LEU A 111 -8.50 8.23 14.69
C LEU A 111 -7.27 8.12 13.80
N ALA A 112 -6.67 9.25 13.41
CA ALA A 112 -5.47 9.28 12.58
C ALA A 112 -4.30 8.49 13.20
N LYS A 113 -4.09 8.60 14.52
CA LYS A 113 -3.03 7.86 15.22
C LYS A 113 -3.29 6.35 15.20
N LEU A 114 -4.50 5.93 15.55
CA LEU A 114 -4.90 4.51 15.54
C LEU A 114 -4.83 3.92 14.13
N MET A 115 -5.31 4.67 13.14
CA MET A 115 -5.25 4.35 11.72
C MET A 115 -3.80 4.14 11.29
N ARG A 116 -2.90 5.11 11.54
CA ARG A 116 -1.48 5.01 11.20
C ARG A 116 -0.85 3.77 11.82
N ASP A 117 -1.04 3.54 13.12
CA ASP A 117 -0.45 2.40 13.84
C ASP A 117 -0.95 1.05 13.28
N PHE A 118 -2.26 0.95 13.04
CA PHE A 118 -2.88 -0.25 12.46
C PHE A 118 -2.37 -0.51 11.04
N LEU A 119 -2.34 0.51 10.19
CA LEU A 119 -1.92 0.41 8.80
C LEU A 119 -0.48 -0.06 8.65
N LEU A 120 0.47 0.55 9.36
CA LEU A 120 1.87 0.14 9.28
C LEU A 120 2.05 -1.31 9.72
N LYS A 121 1.36 -1.73 10.78
CA LYS A 121 1.43 -3.10 11.30
C LYS A 121 0.80 -4.09 10.33
N TRP A 122 -0.43 -3.82 9.88
CA TRP A 122 -1.17 -4.73 9.00
C TRP A 122 -0.45 -4.85 7.66
N LEU A 123 -0.11 -3.73 7.03
CA LEU A 123 0.55 -3.71 5.71
C LEU A 123 1.89 -4.45 5.76
N SER A 124 2.74 -4.18 6.77
CA SER A 124 4.03 -4.86 6.89
C SER A 124 3.87 -6.36 7.12
N SER A 125 2.85 -6.79 7.88
CA SER A 125 2.57 -8.21 8.10
C SER A 125 2.01 -8.87 6.85
N HIS A 126 1.04 -8.24 6.19
CA HIS A 126 0.36 -8.76 5.01
C HIS A 126 1.33 -8.93 3.84
N ILE A 127 2.14 -7.91 3.56
CA ILE A 127 3.18 -7.98 2.52
C ILE A 127 4.15 -9.14 2.78
N ASN A 128 4.59 -9.29 4.03
CA ASN A 128 5.62 -10.26 4.37
C ASN A 128 5.11 -11.71 4.50
N VAL A 129 3.80 -11.90 4.66
CA VAL A 129 3.21 -13.22 4.90
C VAL A 129 2.34 -13.66 3.73
N GLU A 130 1.42 -12.82 3.26
CA GLU A 130 0.46 -13.18 2.23
C GLU A 130 0.99 -12.82 0.84
N ASP A 131 1.43 -11.57 0.65
CA ASP A 131 1.83 -11.13 -0.70
C ASP A 131 3.09 -11.85 -1.19
N LYS A 132 4.03 -12.12 -0.29
CA LYS A 132 5.23 -12.91 -0.59
C LYS A 132 4.93 -14.32 -1.11
N GLU A 133 3.79 -14.92 -0.74
CA GLU A 133 3.45 -16.27 -1.20
C GLU A 133 3.18 -16.33 -2.69
N TYR A 134 2.51 -15.32 -3.26
CA TYR A 134 2.30 -15.32 -4.70
C TYR A 134 3.57 -14.98 -5.49
N ASN A 135 4.56 -14.28 -4.91
CA ASN A 135 5.88 -14.16 -5.52
C ASN A 135 6.58 -15.53 -5.64
N TYR A 136 6.49 -16.38 -4.61
CA TYR A 136 6.98 -17.76 -4.70
C TYR A 136 6.24 -18.57 -5.76
N PHE A 137 4.92 -18.40 -5.87
CA PHE A 137 4.12 -19.02 -6.93
C PHE A 137 4.55 -18.58 -8.34
N ILE A 138 4.73 -17.26 -8.56
CA ILE A 138 5.19 -16.68 -9.83
C ILE A 138 6.54 -17.29 -10.24
N LYS A 139 7.50 -17.32 -9.31
CA LYS A 139 8.84 -17.91 -9.54
C LYS A 139 8.75 -19.40 -9.85
N GLY A 140 7.94 -20.15 -9.12
CA GLY A 140 7.73 -21.58 -9.35
C GLY A 140 7.07 -21.90 -10.69
N LYS A 141 6.29 -20.96 -11.25
CA LYS A 141 5.66 -21.09 -12.58
C LYS A 141 6.50 -20.50 -13.72
N ASN A 142 7.65 -19.88 -13.41
CA ASN A 142 8.51 -19.19 -14.37
C ASN A 142 7.73 -18.16 -15.21
N LEU A 143 6.83 -17.41 -14.55
CA LEU A 143 6.03 -16.37 -15.19
C LEU A 143 6.81 -15.06 -15.26
N ASP A 144 6.66 -14.35 -16.37
CA ASP A 144 7.23 -13.01 -16.54
C ASP A 144 6.31 -11.98 -15.89
N ILE A 145 6.58 -11.69 -14.62
CA ILE A 145 5.76 -10.74 -13.85
C ILE A 145 5.89 -9.30 -14.33
N HIS A 146 7.03 -8.96 -14.96
CA HIS A 146 7.23 -7.65 -15.53
C HIS A 146 6.29 -7.46 -16.73
N GLN A 147 6.23 -8.45 -17.63
CA GLN A 147 5.30 -8.44 -18.75
C GLN A 147 3.84 -8.37 -18.30
N ILE A 148 3.46 -9.15 -17.27
CA ILE A 148 2.10 -9.11 -16.70
C ILE A 148 1.77 -7.73 -16.12
N SER A 149 2.74 -7.11 -15.42
CA SER A 149 2.58 -5.75 -14.88
C SER A 149 2.35 -4.74 -16.01
N LEU A 150 3.14 -4.78 -17.09
CA LEU A 150 2.98 -3.90 -18.25
C LEU A 150 1.63 -4.09 -18.96
N GLU A 151 1.18 -5.34 -19.11
CA GLU A 151 -0.12 -5.64 -19.68
C GLU A 151 -1.25 -5.06 -18.84
N LEU A 152 -1.20 -5.23 -17.52
CA LEU A 152 -2.24 -4.72 -16.64
C LEU A 152 -2.27 -3.18 -16.60
N ILE A 153 -1.09 -2.53 -16.56
CA ILE A 153 -0.97 -1.07 -16.66
C ILE A 153 -1.67 -0.57 -17.94
N LYS A 154 -1.38 -1.22 -19.08
CA LYS A 154 -1.99 -0.86 -20.37
C LYS A 154 -3.50 -1.12 -20.39
N GLU A 155 -3.93 -2.31 -19.99
CA GLU A 155 -5.33 -2.76 -20.05
C GLU A 155 -6.27 -1.93 -19.17
N LYS A 156 -5.80 -1.54 -17.98
CA LYS A 156 -6.58 -0.78 -17.01
C LYS A 156 -6.31 0.72 -17.08
N SER A 157 -5.42 1.16 -17.98
CA SER A 157 -4.96 2.55 -18.08
C SER A 157 -4.50 3.08 -16.72
N ILE A 158 -3.67 2.29 -16.03
CA ILE A 158 -3.10 2.69 -14.73
C ILE A 158 -2.08 3.79 -14.99
N GLU A 159 -2.25 4.91 -14.32
CA GLU A 159 -1.33 6.04 -14.36
C GLU A 159 -0.67 6.19 -12.99
N PHE A 160 0.63 6.44 -13.01
CA PHE A 160 1.39 6.77 -11.80
C PHE A 160 1.73 8.26 -11.80
N SER A 161 1.57 8.90 -10.66
CA SER A 161 2.01 10.28 -10.47
C SER A 161 3.53 10.40 -10.58
N GLU A 162 4.01 11.61 -10.88
CA GLU A 162 5.44 11.90 -10.86
C GLU A 162 6.09 11.56 -9.51
N ASP A 163 5.37 11.78 -8.40
CA ASP A 163 5.83 11.44 -7.06
C ASP A 163 5.95 9.93 -6.86
N GLN A 164 4.97 9.13 -7.33
CA GLN A 164 5.04 7.67 -7.25
C GLN A 164 6.28 7.13 -7.97
N ILE A 165 6.52 7.63 -9.18
CA ILE A 165 7.68 7.25 -9.99
C ILE A 165 8.97 7.69 -9.31
N TYR A 166 9.01 8.91 -8.77
CA TYR A 166 10.15 9.46 -8.06
C TYR A 166 10.53 8.59 -6.84
N PHE A 167 9.57 8.31 -5.95
CA PHE A 167 9.82 7.48 -4.78
C PHE A 167 10.28 6.08 -5.18
N TYR A 168 9.64 5.49 -6.19
CA TYR A 168 10.01 4.17 -6.70
C TYR A 168 11.47 4.12 -7.18
N LYS A 169 11.86 5.03 -8.09
CA LYS A 169 13.23 5.08 -8.62
C LYS A 169 14.25 5.34 -7.52
N LYS A 170 13.89 6.15 -6.53
CA LYS A 170 14.79 6.52 -5.43
C LYS A 170 15.03 5.39 -4.44
N ILE A 171 13.99 4.61 -4.12
CA ILE A 171 14.03 3.62 -3.03
C ILE A 171 14.29 2.22 -3.55
N ILE A 172 13.75 1.87 -4.72
CA ILE A 172 13.82 0.54 -5.32
C ILE A 172 14.76 0.53 -6.53
N GLY A 173 14.72 1.58 -7.35
CA GLY A 173 15.52 1.71 -8.56
C GLY A 173 14.69 1.62 -9.85
N ASP A 174 15.35 1.60 -11.00
CA ASP A 174 14.70 1.52 -12.31
C ASP A 174 14.27 0.07 -12.61
N TRP A 175 13.05 -0.28 -12.19
CA TRP A 175 12.46 -1.64 -12.38
C TRP A 175 11.16 -1.67 -13.19
N ILE A 176 10.52 -0.52 -13.45
CA ILE A 176 9.18 -0.45 -14.09
C ILE A 176 9.16 0.50 -15.29
N ILE A 177 10.00 1.54 -15.28
CA ILE A 177 9.94 2.69 -16.21
C ILE A 177 11.34 3.15 -16.59
#